data_AF-A0A4Y8CT75-F1
#
_entry.id   AF-A0A4Y8CT75-F1
#
_cell.length_a   1.000
_cell.length_b   1.000
_cell.length_c   1.000
_cell.angle_alpha   90.00
_cell.angle_beta   90.00
_cell.angle_gamma   90.00
#
_symmetry.space_group_name_H-M   'P 1'
#
loop_
_entity.id
_entity.type
_entity.pdbx_description
1 polymer ?
#
loop_
_entity_poly.entity_id
_entity_poly.type
_entity_poly.pdbx_seq_one_letter_code
_entity_poly.pdbx_strand_id
1 'polypeptide(L)'
;MAPATRSLRRDKVESLADSTEAAADQLVNGDLSHLQTVDDLDEHYSKREAAKRENDENSMLVKSMLDDSGFSQRKPSKVPDLLRFPLVVVLSLMGSGLAYSLRASYIEAEELGSVSKKYQGWEEAAGLVAWRTAELALGWFGNYDGYDFAAITLLSRGPPLYLLNAFYEVSVKTVVSSLLIDTLTTYIPFRLLRPLSPAHADAPSVPNRDITSDIPVQIITTLLAASIYSVTLYGAYMSYMPIYLATYFEGILSIAAAHSATPTSLLPVMLLLGLATRSFIFTPVTATKPSDSVPPPFNPETATLGETILYNLWGFSNKTRIIIKRTATLMMITGVNTFLQTYVTVEGVEALGAVAYSGIWVVAAGICGGVLGFVGAV
;
A
#
# COMPACT_ATOMS: atom_id res chain seq x y z
N MET A 1 -34.95 -12.27 18.47
CA MET A 1 -33.98 -13.21 19.06
C MET A 1 -32.66 -12.47 19.24
N ALA A 2 -32.42 -11.94 20.44
CA ALA A 2 -31.16 -11.36 20.94
C ALA A 2 -31.29 -11.42 22.47
N PRO A 3 -30.28 -11.85 23.25
CA PRO A 3 -29.07 -11.02 23.48
C PRO A 3 -27.76 -11.81 23.75
N ALA A 4 -26.59 -11.25 23.41
CA ALA A 4 -25.29 -11.77 23.91
C ALA A 4 -24.11 -10.75 23.89
N THR A 5 -24.34 -9.45 23.72
CA THR A 5 -23.26 -8.47 23.50
C THR A 5 -23.04 -7.46 24.63
N ARG A 6 -23.77 -7.56 25.75
CA ARG A 6 -23.70 -6.58 26.86
C ARG A 6 -22.74 -6.98 28.00
N SER A 7 -22.34 -8.24 28.12
CA SER A 7 -21.45 -8.71 29.21
C SER A 7 -19.96 -8.48 28.90
N LEU A 8 -19.49 -8.85 27.70
CA LEU A 8 -18.08 -8.76 27.32
C LEU A 8 -17.50 -7.33 27.32
N ARG A 9 -18.34 -6.32 27.06
CA ARG A 9 -17.90 -4.91 27.08
C ARG A 9 -17.80 -4.36 28.50
N ARG A 10 -18.51 -4.96 29.46
CA ARG A 10 -18.48 -4.56 30.87
C ARG A 10 -17.28 -5.20 31.56
N ASP A 11 -17.04 -6.48 31.31
CA ASP A 11 -15.89 -7.21 31.87
C ASP A 11 -14.55 -6.64 31.37
N LYS A 12 -14.49 -6.18 30.11
CA LYS A 12 -13.28 -5.54 29.55
C LYS A 12 -13.05 -4.12 30.07
N VAL A 13 -14.11 -3.39 30.44
CA VAL A 13 -14.01 -2.04 31.03
C VAL A 13 -13.69 -2.13 32.52
N GLU A 14 -14.23 -3.12 33.24
CA GLU A 14 -13.89 -3.41 34.63
C GLU A 14 -12.45 -3.92 34.75
N SER A 15 -11.97 -4.77 33.83
CA SER A 15 -10.55 -5.20 33.77
C SER A 15 -9.57 -4.07 33.45
N LEU A 16 -9.97 -3.12 32.59
CA LEU A 16 -9.15 -1.95 32.28
C LEU A 16 -9.13 -0.95 33.44
N ALA A 17 -10.26 -0.77 34.15
CA ALA A 17 -10.34 0.05 35.35
C ALA A 17 -9.50 -0.54 36.50
N ASP A 18 -9.60 -1.85 36.76
CA ASP A 18 -8.82 -2.56 37.80
C ASP A 18 -7.32 -2.50 37.53
N SER A 19 -6.90 -2.59 36.25
CA SER A 19 -5.48 -2.48 35.90
C SER A 19 -4.94 -1.06 35.96
N THR A 20 -5.77 -0.04 35.70
CA THR A 20 -5.40 1.37 35.90
C THR A 20 -5.40 1.79 37.37
N GLU A 21 -6.33 1.30 38.19
CA GLU A 21 -6.33 1.51 39.65
C GLU A 21 -5.20 0.72 40.32
N ALA A 22 -4.91 -0.52 39.90
CA ALA A 22 -3.75 -1.27 40.41
C ALA A 22 -2.41 -0.65 39.98
N ALA A 23 -2.33 -0.05 38.79
CA ALA A 23 -1.13 0.68 38.35
C ALA A 23 -0.98 2.05 39.02
N ALA A 24 -2.09 2.73 39.30
CA ALA A 24 -2.11 3.98 40.07
C ALA A 24 -1.80 3.73 41.55
N ASP A 25 -2.31 2.65 42.14
CA ASP A 25 -1.96 2.18 43.48
C ASP A 25 -0.52 1.64 43.55
N GLN A 26 0.07 1.11 42.48
CA GLN A 26 1.51 0.81 42.46
C GLN A 26 2.40 2.06 42.34
N LEU A 27 1.89 3.15 41.75
CA LEU A 27 2.59 4.44 41.69
C LEU A 27 2.40 5.27 42.97
N VAL A 28 1.31 5.08 43.71
CA VAL A 28 0.98 5.82 44.95
C VAL A 28 1.29 5.01 46.23
N ASN A 29 1.15 3.68 46.20
CA ASN A 29 1.43 2.73 47.30
C ASN A 29 2.63 1.81 47.00
N GLY A 30 3.65 2.28 46.27
CA GLY A 30 4.98 1.72 46.44
C GLY A 30 5.38 1.97 47.89
N ASP A 31 5.29 0.95 48.75
CA ASP A 31 5.40 1.05 50.20
C ASP A 31 6.80 1.53 50.65
N LEU A 32 7.00 2.85 50.56
CA LEU A 32 8.14 3.61 51.07
C LEU A 32 7.95 3.94 52.56
N SER A 33 6.88 3.48 53.22
CA SER A 33 6.55 3.84 54.59
C SER A 33 7.48 3.21 55.64
N HIS A 34 8.24 2.17 55.26
CA HIS A 34 9.18 1.46 56.11
C HIS A 34 10.64 1.94 56.00
N LEU A 35 10.94 2.91 55.11
CA LEU A 35 12.28 3.42 54.85
C LEU A 35 12.50 4.71 55.65
N GLN A 36 12.89 4.58 56.92
CA GLN A 36 13.04 5.72 57.84
C GLN A 36 14.45 6.32 57.84
N THR A 37 15.44 5.60 57.29
CA THR A 37 16.85 5.99 57.33
C THR A 37 17.46 6.02 55.92
N VAL A 38 18.49 6.85 55.70
CA VAL A 38 19.15 7.02 54.39
C VAL A 38 19.75 5.69 53.90
N ASP A 39 20.25 4.86 54.81
CA ASP A 39 20.78 3.52 54.51
C ASP A 39 19.71 2.58 53.92
N ASP A 40 18.46 2.67 54.38
CA ASP A 40 17.38 1.80 53.88
C ASP A 40 17.01 2.17 52.43
N LEU A 41 17.14 3.46 52.08
CA LEU A 41 16.90 3.97 50.74
C LEU A 41 17.98 3.48 49.76
N ASP A 42 19.25 3.52 50.18
CA ASP A 42 20.38 2.99 49.41
C ASP A 42 20.27 1.46 49.21
N GLU A 43 19.78 0.73 50.21
CA GLU A 43 19.48 -0.70 50.07
C GLU A 43 18.35 -0.96 49.07
N HIS A 44 17.31 -0.12 49.05
CA HIS A 44 16.21 -0.24 48.10
C HIS A 44 16.66 0.04 46.65
N TYR A 45 17.45 1.10 46.42
CA TYR A 45 17.96 1.42 45.10
C TYR A 45 18.97 0.39 44.60
N SER A 46 19.85 -0.12 45.47
CA SER A 46 20.81 -1.16 45.09
C SER A 46 20.13 -2.49 44.74
N LYS A 47 19.07 -2.90 45.45
CA LYS A 47 18.24 -4.07 45.07
C LYS A 47 17.55 -3.87 43.73
N ARG A 48 17.04 -2.66 43.46
CA ARG A 48 16.39 -2.33 42.19
C ARG A 48 17.37 -2.33 41.02
N GLU A 49 18.60 -1.85 41.24
CA GLU A 49 19.67 -1.94 40.24
C GLU A 49 20.14 -3.37 40.00
N ALA A 50 20.21 -4.20 41.05
CA ALA A 50 20.54 -5.62 40.91
C ALA A 50 19.47 -6.37 40.10
N ALA A 51 18.18 -6.14 40.39
CA ALA A 51 17.08 -6.72 39.63
C ALA A 51 17.07 -6.23 38.16
N LYS A 52 17.46 -4.97 37.92
CA LYS A 52 17.59 -4.44 36.56
C LYS A 52 18.75 -5.08 35.81
N ARG A 53 19.90 -5.27 36.46
CA ARG A 53 21.06 -5.97 35.88
C ARG A 53 20.74 -7.43 35.55
N GLU A 54 20.03 -8.13 36.43
CA GLU A 54 19.58 -9.51 36.19
C GLU A 54 18.60 -9.59 35.01
N ASN A 55 17.70 -8.62 34.87
CA ASN A 55 16.79 -8.56 33.74
C ASN A 55 17.51 -8.21 32.41
N ASP A 56 18.50 -7.33 32.46
CA ASP A 56 19.35 -6.99 31.30
C ASP A 56 20.23 -8.17 30.87
N GLU A 57 20.75 -8.95 31.83
CA GLU A 57 21.54 -10.16 31.59
C GLU A 57 20.68 -11.27 31.00
N ASN A 58 19.48 -11.50 31.55
CA ASN A 58 18.51 -12.43 30.98
C ASN A 58 18.03 -11.98 29.59
N SER A 59 17.88 -10.68 29.34
CA SER A 59 17.57 -10.15 28.01
C SER A 59 18.71 -10.38 27.01
N MET A 60 19.96 -10.21 27.45
CA MET A 60 21.15 -10.51 26.63
C MET A 60 21.27 -12.01 26.34
N LEU A 61 20.99 -12.88 27.31
CA LEU A 61 20.98 -14.33 27.13
C LEU A 61 19.86 -14.78 26.18
N VAL A 62 18.66 -14.19 26.30
CA VAL A 62 17.57 -14.44 25.36
C VAL A 62 17.94 -13.95 23.96
N LYS A 63 18.60 -12.79 23.84
CA LYS A 63 19.08 -12.27 22.56
C LYS A 63 20.18 -13.13 21.95
N SER A 64 21.11 -13.66 22.75
CA SER A 64 22.13 -14.60 22.27
C SER A 64 21.54 -15.96 21.91
N MET A 65 20.54 -16.45 22.65
CA MET A 65 19.79 -17.66 22.30
C MET A 65 18.93 -17.48 21.04
N LEU A 66 18.44 -16.26 20.79
CA LEU A 66 17.75 -15.91 19.54
C LEU A 66 18.71 -15.79 18.34
N ASP A 67 19.94 -15.35 18.57
CA ASP A 67 20.99 -15.35 17.54
C ASP A 67 21.51 -16.78 17.22
N ASP A 68 21.53 -17.69 18.21
CA ASP A 68 21.98 -19.08 18.05
C ASP A 68 20.88 -20.01 17.51
N SER A 69 19.60 -19.64 17.66
CA SER A 69 18.45 -20.36 17.10
C SER A 69 18.20 -19.99 15.63
N GLY A 70 19.19 -20.19 14.77
CA GLY A 70 18.99 -20.52 13.35
C GLY A 70 18.07 -19.62 12.50
N PHE A 71 17.81 -18.37 12.89
CA PHE A 71 17.02 -17.43 12.11
C PHE A 71 17.88 -16.86 10.97
N SER A 72 18.11 -17.71 9.97
CA SER A 72 18.52 -17.36 8.60
C SER A 72 19.49 -16.19 8.48
N GLN A 73 20.78 -16.47 8.64
CA GLN A 73 21.80 -15.73 7.88
C GLN A 73 21.48 -15.91 6.38
N ARG A 74 20.73 -14.97 5.81
CA ARG A 74 20.36 -14.96 4.40
C ARG A 74 21.65 -14.82 3.58
N LYS A 75 21.90 -15.81 2.71
CA LYS A 75 23.04 -15.81 1.80
C LYS A 75 23.15 -14.46 1.08
N PRO A 76 24.33 -13.81 1.07
CA PRO A 76 24.52 -12.58 0.31
C PRO A 76 24.24 -12.86 -1.16
N SER A 77 23.41 -12.00 -1.78
CA SER A 77 23.12 -12.06 -3.21
C SER A 77 24.43 -12.00 -4.00
N LYS A 78 24.64 -12.98 -4.90
CA LYS A 78 25.82 -13.08 -5.78
C LYS A 78 25.90 -11.99 -6.84
N VAL A 79 24.89 -11.14 -6.97
CA VAL A 79 24.82 -10.09 -8.01
C VAL A 79 25.26 -8.75 -7.41
N PRO A 80 26.19 -8.01 -8.06
CA PRO A 80 26.60 -6.68 -7.63
C PRO A 80 25.39 -5.75 -7.52
N ASP A 81 25.34 -4.94 -6.47
CA ASP A 81 24.15 -4.14 -6.13
C ASP A 81 23.74 -3.18 -7.26
N LEU A 82 24.74 -2.63 -7.97
CA LEU A 82 24.54 -1.70 -9.10
C LEU A 82 23.88 -2.35 -10.33
N LEU A 83 24.09 -3.67 -10.53
CA LEU A 83 23.60 -4.40 -11.70
C LEU A 83 22.18 -4.95 -11.49
N ARG A 84 21.66 -4.95 -10.26
CA ARG A 84 20.35 -5.52 -9.94
C ARG A 84 19.21 -4.74 -10.59
N PHE A 85 19.27 -3.41 -10.57
CA PHE A 85 18.21 -2.58 -11.16
C PHE A 85 18.14 -2.70 -12.69
N PRO A 86 19.24 -2.54 -13.46
CA PRO A 86 19.22 -2.80 -14.90
C PRO A 86 18.70 -4.20 -15.24
N LEU A 87 19.05 -5.21 -14.43
CA LEU A 87 18.58 -6.58 -14.64
C LEU A 87 17.07 -6.73 -14.38
N VAL A 88 16.50 -6.04 -13.38
CA VAL A 88 15.04 -5.96 -13.18
C VAL A 88 14.37 -5.39 -14.43
N VAL A 89 14.89 -4.28 -14.98
CA VAL A 89 14.31 -3.62 -16.15
C VAL A 89 14.33 -4.55 -17.35
N VAL A 90 15.49 -5.16 -17.65
CA VAL A 90 15.61 -6.10 -18.78
C VAL A 90 14.70 -7.31 -18.60
N LEU A 91 14.68 -7.93 -17.42
CA LEU A 91 13.88 -9.11 -17.17
C LEU A 91 12.37 -8.80 -17.21
N SER A 92 11.95 -7.63 -16.74
CA SER A 92 10.55 -7.20 -16.83
C SER A 92 10.16 -6.94 -18.28
N LEU A 93 10.96 -6.19 -19.05
CA LEU A 93 10.64 -5.89 -20.45
C LEU A 93 10.65 -7.14 -21.33
N MET A 94 11.65 -8.01 -21.20
CA MET A 94 11.70 -9.26 -21.95
C MET A 94 10.58 -10.21 -21.51
N GLY A 95 10.28 -10.26 -20.22
CA GLY A 95 9.16 -11.04 -19.68
C GLY A 95 7.82 -10.59 -20.28
N SER A 96 7.56 -9.28 -20.30
CA SER A 96 6.36 -8.73 -20.93
C SER A 96 6.32 -9.04 -22.42
N GLY A 97 7.41 -8.80 -23.16
CA GLY A 97 7.49 -9.09 -24.59
C GLY A 97 7.18 -10.54 -24.93
N LEU A 98 7.78 -11.49 -24.20
CA LEU A 98 7.53 -12.93 -24.38
C LEU A 98 6.10 -13.31 -23.99
N ALA A 99 5.59 -12.79 -22.87
CA ALA A 99 4.25 -13.11 -22.40
C ALA A 99 3.17 -12.59 -23.37
N TYR A 100 3.33 -11.38 -23.92
CA TYR A 100 2.45 -10.85 -24.94
C TYR A 100 2.58 -11.58 -26.28
N SER A 101 3.79 -12.02 -26.67
CA SER A 101 3.95 -12.84 -27.89
C SER A 101 3.28 -14.20 -27.75
N LEU A 102 3.38 -14.83 -26.58
CA LEU A 102 2.68 -16.08 -26.29
C LEU A 102 1.16 -15.83 -26.28
N ARG A 103 0.70 -14.76 -25.65
CA ARG A 103 -0.72 -14.39 -25.68
C ARG A 103 -1.24 -14.26 -27.10
N ALA A 104 -0.53 -13.57 -27.99
CA ALA A 104 -0.93 -13.41 -29.39
C ALA A 104 -1.07 -14.75 -30.14
N SER A 105 -0.34 -15.79 -29.71
CA SER A 105 -0.45 -17.14 -30.29
C SER A 105 -1.61 -17.97 -29.74
N TYR A 106 -2.14 -17.65 -28.55
CA TYR A 106 -3.17 -18.45 -27.85
C TYR A 106 -4.53 -17.74 -27.71
N ILE A 107 -4.56 -16.42 -27.77
CA ILE A 107 -5.76 -15.57 -27.62
C ILE A 107 -5.80 -14.65 -28.83
N GLU A 108 -6.97 -14.57 -29.50
CA GLU A 108 -7.19 -13.70 -30.67
C GLU A 108 -6.68 -12.29 -30.40
N ALA A 109 -5.56 -11.93 -31.05
CA ALA A 109 -4.81 -10.71 -30.79
C ALA A 109 -5.54 -9.43 -31.28
N GLU A 110 -6.68 -9.60 -31.95
CA GLU A 110 -7.34 -8.55 -32.74
C GLU A 110 -8.12 -7.56 -31.86
N GLU A 111 -8.63 -7.97 -30.69
CA GLU A 111 -9.49 -7.13 -29.84
C GLU A 111 -8.81 -5.87 -29.29
N LEU A 112 -7.52 -5.93 -28.94
CA LEU A 112 -6.78 -4.75 -28.49
C LEU A 112 -6.22 -3.95 -29.66
N GLY A 113 -5.94 -4.61 -30.78
CA GLY A 113 -5.43 -3.97 -31.99
C GLY A 113 -6.46 -3.06 -32.67
N SER A 114 -7.76 -3.37 -32.51
CA SER A 114 -8.85 -2.56 -33.08
C SER A 114 -9.10 -1.24 -32.34
N VAL A 115 -8.74 -1.18 -31.06
CA VAL A 115 -8.91 0.01 -30.20
C VAL A 115 -7.59 0.78 -30.03
N SER A 116 -6.47 0.13 -30.34
CA SER A 116 -5.14 0.72 -30.20
C SER A 116 -4.88 1.75 -31.29
N LYS A 117 -4.45 2.95 -30.88
CA LYS A 117 -3.92 3.96 -31.79
C LYS A 117 -2.75 3.37 -32.59
N LYS A 118 -2.77 3.55 -33.92
CA LYS A 118 -1.63 3.22 -34.78
C LYS A 118 -0.50 4.21 -34.49
N TYR A 119 0.56 3.74 -33.83
CA TYR A 119 1.72 4.56 -33.51
C TYR A 119 2.31 5.19 -34.77
N GLN A 120 2.36 6.51 -34.80
CA GLN A 120 2.88 7.25 -35.95
C GLN A 120 4.40 7.48 -35.85
N GLY A 121 5.00 7.26 -34.67
CA GLY A 121 6.44 7.41 -34.44
C GLY A 121 7.00 6.59 -33.29
N TRP A 122 8.31 6.32 -33.34
CA TRP A 122 9.07 5.64 -32.27
C TRP A 122 9.03 6.42 -30.94
N GLU A 123 8.82 7.73 -30.98
CA GLU A 123 8.80 8.59 -29.79
C GLU A 123 7.68 8.23 -28.81
N GLU A 124 6.48 7.91 -29.32
CA GLU A 124 5.34 7.49 -28.49
C GLU A 124 5.65 6.16 -27.77
N ALA A 125 6.21 5.19 -28.50
CA ALA A 125 6.63 3.90 -27.94
C ALA A 125 7.78 4.07 -26.93
N ALA A 126 8.78 4.91 -27.25
CA ALA A 126 9.88 5.23 -26.36
C ALA A 126 9.39 5.92 -25.08
N GLY A 127 8.39 6.79 -25.17
CA GLY A 127 7.75 7.42 -24.02
C GLY A 127 7.09 6.41 -23.08
N LEU A 128 6.38 5.41 -23.62
CA LEU A 128 5.76 4.33 -22.83
C LEU A 128 6.82 3.44 -22.16
N VAL A 129 7.91 3.12 -22.86
CA VAL A 129 9.04 2.36 -22.29
C VAL A 129 9.79 3.17 -21.23
N ALA A 130 9.99 4.47 -21.46
CA ALA A 130 10.61 5.37 -20.50
C ALA A 130 9.76 5.50 -19.24
N TRP A 131 8.45 5.68 -19.38
CA TRP A 131 7.52 5.69 -18.26
C TRP A 131 7.55 4.38 -17.50
N ARG A 132 7.50 3.24 -18.21
CA ARG A 132 7.62 1.93 -17.59
C ARG A 132 8.91 1.77 -16.78
N THR A 133 10.02 2.26 -17.32
CA THR A 133 11.32 2.24 -16.64
C THR A 133 11.31 3.16 -15.41
N ALA A 134 10.64 4.30 -15.49
CA ALA A 134 10.46 5.22 -14.37
C ALA A 134 9.60 4.62 -13.25
N GLU A 135 8.52 3.89 -13.56
CA GLU A 135 7.74 3.13 -12.58
C GLU A 135 8.64 2.15 -11.81
N LEU A 136 9.42 1.34 -12.55
CA LEU A 136 10.35 0.37 -11.97
C LEU A 136 11.41 1.06 -11.11
N ALA A 137 11.92 2.22 -11.55
CA ALA A 137 12.89 3.01 -10.81
C ALA A 137 12.30 3.53 -9.49
N LEU A 138 11.08 4.10 -9.52
CA LEU A 138 10.40 4.59 -8.32
C LEU A 138 10.22 3.48 -7.30
N GLY A 139 9.85 2.26 -7.73
CA GLY A 139 9.73 1.15 -6.79
C GLY A 139 11.05 0.59 -6.30
N TRP A 140 12.07 0.57 -7.15
CA TRP A 140 13.40 0.15 -6.74
C TRP A 140 13.99 1.13 -5.71
N PHE A 141 14.06 2.41 -6.01
CA PHE A 141 14.62 3.43 -5.12
C PHE A 141 13.70 3.76 -3.92
N GLY A 142 12.40 3.54 -4.04
CA GLY A 142 11.43 3.65 -2.95
C GLY A 142 11.46 2.49 -1.94
N ASN A 143 12.35 1.50 -2.14
CA ASN A 143 12.48 0.31 -1.31
C ASN A 143 11.19 -0.53 -1.19
N TYR A 144 10.39 -0.56 -2.26
CA TYR A 144 9.21 -1.42 -2.35
C TYR A 144 9.60 -2.86 -2.68
N ASP A 145 8.87 -3.83 -2.12
CA ASP A 145 9.07 -5.24 -2.42
C ASP A 145 8.24 -5.71 -3.65
N GLY A 146 8.33 -7.00 -3.96
CA GLY A 146 7.58 -7.58 -5.09
C GLY A 146 6.05 -7.46 -4.93
N TYR A 147 5.52 -7.57 -3.71
CA TYR A 147 4.08 -7.46 -3.47
C TYR A 147 3.61 -6.01 -3.62
N ASP A 148 4.37 -5.06 -3.09
CA ASP A 148 4.14 -3.63 -3.28
C ASP A 148 4.09 -3.27 -4.77
N PHE A 149 5.05 -3.78 -5.55
CA PHE A 149 5.11 -3.47 -6.99
C PHE A 149 4.00 -4.17 -7.78
N ALA A 150 3.66 -5.42 -7.44
CA ALA A 150 2.52 -6.11 -8.02
C ALA A 150 1.22 -5.35 -7.76
N ALA A 151 1.04 -4.82 -6.53
CA ALA A 151 -0.10 -4.01 -6.18
C ALA A 151 -0.16 -2.69 -6.95
N ILE A 152 0.96 -1.95 -7.04
CA ILE A 152 1.04 -0.73 -7.87
C ILE A 152 0.74 -1.04 -9.34
N THR A 153 1.26 -2.14 -9.87
CA THR A 153 1.03 -2.56 -11.26
C THR A 153 -0.45 -2.84 -11.48
N LEU A 154 -1.10 -3.59 -10.58
CA LEU A 154 -2.53 -3.86 -10.68
C LEU A 154 -3.37 -2.56 -10.60
N LEU A 155 -2.98 -1.63 -9.73
CA LEU A 155 -3.67 -0.35 -9.55
C LEU A 155 -3.48 0.64 -10.70
N SER A 156 -2.33 0.59 -11.37
CA SER A 156 -2.04 1.47 -12.51
C SER A 156 -2.55 0.91 -13.84
N ARG A 157 -2.56 -0.42 -14.01
CA ARG A 157 -3.01 -1.10 -15.23
C ARG A 157 -4.52 -1.39 -15.22
N GLY A 158 -5.13 -1.51 -14.03
CA GLY A 158 -6.57 -1.75 -13.86
C GLY A 158 -7.47 -0.70 -14.52
N PRO A 159 -7.29 0.60 -14.22
CA PRO A 159 -8.11 1.67 -14.77
C PRO A 159 -8.23 1.70 -16.30
N PRO A 160 -7.14 1.77 -17.09
CA PRO A 160 -7.26 1.80 -18.55
C PRO A 160 -7.88 0.51 -19.10
N LEU A 161 -7.60 -0.66 -18.51
CA LEU A 161 -8.22 -1.92 -18.95
C LEU A 161 -9.71 -1.99 -18.61
N TYR A 162 -10.13 -1.40 -17.49
CA TYR A 162 -11.54 -1.27 -17.15
C TYR A 162 -12.28 -0.36 -18.15
N LEU A 163 -11.67 0.76 -18.58
CA LEU A 163 -12.22 1.60 -19.65
C LEU A 163 -12.48 0.81 -20.94
N LEU A 164 -11.49 0.02 -21.35
CA LEU A 164 -11.58 -0.81 -22.55
C LEU A 164 -12.68 -1.87 -22.44
N ASN A 165 -12.80 -2.53 -21.28
CA ASN A 165 -13.86 -3.50 -21.06
C ASN A 165 -15.26 -2.88 -21.04
N ALA A 166 -15.41 -1.73 -20.36
CA ALA A 166 -16.70 -1.12 -20.11
C ALA A 166 -17.27 -0.37 -21.31
N PHE A 167 -16.43 0.25 -22.15
CA PHE A 167 -16.86 1.17 -23.21
C PHE A 167 -16.45 0.76 -24.62
N TYR A 168 -15.40 -0.07 -24.75
CA TYR A 168 -14.89 -0.57 -26.04
C TYR A 168 -15.15 -2.07 -26.23
N GLU A 169 -15.99 -2.68 -25.39
CA GLU A 169 -16.40 -4.10 -25.44
C GLU A 169 -15.25 -5.11 -25.50
N VAL A 170 -14.07 -4.74 -25.00
CA VAL A 170 -12.93 -5.65 -24.92
C VAL A 170 -13.25 -6.79 -23.96
N SER A 171 -12.98 -8.04 -24.37
CA SER A 171 -13.38 -9.21 -23.58
C SER A 171 -12.72 -9.24 -22.19
N VAL A 172 -13.46 -9.74 -21.20
CA VAL A 172 -12.95 -9.90 -19.82
C VAL A 172 -11.73 -10.83 -19.80
N LYS A 173 -11.66 -11.81 -20.71
CA LYS A 173 -10.51 -12.73 -20.86
C LYS A 173 -9.25 -11.96 -21.25
N THR A 174 -9.36 -11.04 -22.21
CA THR A 174 -8.28 -10.14 -22.64
C THR A 174 -7.80 -9.25 -21.49
N VAL A 175 -8.74 -8.68 -20.73
CA VAL A 175 -8.42 -7.80 -19.60
C VAL A 175 -7.69 -8.57 -18.50
N VAL A 176 -8.23 -9.71 -18.07
CA VAL A 176 -7.65 -10.53 -17.00
C VAL A 176 -6.28 -11.09 -17.42
N SER A 177 -6.13 -11.57 -18.65
CA SER A 177 -4.83 -12.06 -19.13
C SER A 177 -3.78 -10.95 -19.19
N SER A 178 -4.15 -9.75 -19.66
CA SER A 178 -3.24 -8.59 -19.68
C SER A 178 -2.81 -8.19 -18.27
N LEU A 179 -3.75 -8.11 -17.33
CA LEU A 179 -3.43 -7.82 -15.93
C LEU A 179 -2.51 -8.86 -15.30
N LEU A 180 -2.75 -10.15 -15.56
CA LEU A 180 -1.90 -11.22 -15.05
C LEU A 180 -0.49 -11.15 -15.64
N ILE A 181 -0.38 -10.92 -16.95
CA ILE A 181 0.91 -10.76 -17.62
C ILE A 181 1.67 -9.59 -17.01
N ASP A 182 1.08 -8.40 -16.95
CA ASP A 182 1.74 -7.21 -16.39
C ASP A 182 2.16 -7.43 -14.93
N THR A 183 1.27 -8.00 -14.12
CA THR A 183 1.56 -8.25 -12.70
C THR A 183 2.69 -9.27 -12.52
N LEU A 184 2.66 -10.40 -13.23
CA LEU A 184 3.66 -11.47 -13.10
C LEU A 184 5.02 -11.09 -13.65
N THR A 185 5.04 -10.43 -14.81
CA THR A 185 6.28 -9.94 -15.46
C THR A 185 6.96 -8.84 -14.68
N THR A 186 6.28 -8.30 -13.65
CA THR A 186 6.87 -7.38 -12.71
C THR A 186 7.21 -8.02 -11.38
N TYR A 187 6.30 -8.84 -10.85
CA TYR A 187 6.47 -9.53 -9.58
C TYR A 187 7.67 -10.47 -9.59
N ILE A 188 7.83 -11.29 -10.64
CA ILE A 188 8.88 -12.31 -10.72
C ILE A 188 10.28 -11.67 -10.68
N PRO A 189 10.62 -10.66 -11.51
CA PRO A 189 11.92 -10.00 -11.43
C PRO A 189 12.24 -9.40 -10.05
N PHE A 190 11.27 -8.70 -9.44
CA PHE A 190 11.47 -8.10 -8.12
C PHE A 190 11.66 -9.16 -7.04
N ARG A 191 10.88 -10.25 -7.08
CA ARG A 191 11.00 -11.35 -6.12
C ARG A 191 12.33 -12.09 -6.24
N LEU A 192 12.90 -12.21 -7.45
CA LEU A 192 14.19 -12.84 -7.68
C LEU A 192 15.38 -11.98 -7.21
N LEU A 193 15.27 -10.66 -7.35
CA LEU A 193 16.39 -9.73 -7.15
C LEU A 193 16.33 -8.94 -5.83
N ARG A 194 15.18 -8.95 -5.15
CA ARG A 194 14.96 -8.27 -3.88
C ARG A 194 14.19 -9.16 -2.90
N PRO A 195 14.65 -9.27 -1.63
CA PRO A 195 13.89 -9.97 -0.60
C PRO A 195 12.59 -9.24 -0.28
N LEU A 196 11.60 -9.98 0.22
CA LEU A 196 10.35 -9.38 0.68
C LEU A 196 10.58 -8.49 1.90
N SER A 197 9.77 -7.43 1.99
CA SER A 197 9.73 -6.62 3.20
C SER A 197 9.25 -7.50 4.36
N PRO A 198 9.69 -7.23 5.60
CA PRO A 198 9.23 -7.96 6.77
C PRO A 198 7.70 -7.98 6.89
N ALA A 199 7.04 -6.87 6.53
CA ALA A 199 5.59 -6.70 6.58
C ALA A 199 4.84 -7.72 5.70
N HIS A 200 5.32 -7.95 4.47
CA HIS A 200 4.73 -8.95 3.57
C HIS A 200 5.27 -10.37 3.78
N ALA A 201 6.43 -10.51 4.44
CA ALA A 201 7.00 -11.81 4.77
C ALA A 201 6.41 -12.46 6.03
N ASP A 202 5.46 -11.78 6.70
CA ASP A 202 4.87 -12.19 7.96
C ASP A 202 5.92 -12.51 9.04
N ALA A 203 7.02 -11.76 9.04
CA ALA A 203 8.17 -12.05 9.89
C ALA A 203 7.79 -11.90 11.37
N PRO A 204 8.26 -12.78 12.27
CA PRO A 204 7.91 -12.75 13.70
C PRO A 204 8.34 -11.47 14.42
N SER A 205 9.27 -10.71 13.84
CA SER A 205 9.75 -9.44 14.38
C SER A 205 8.85 -8.23 14.03
N VAL A 206 7.78 -8.44 13.25
CA VAL A 206 6.90 -7.37 12.79
C VAL A 206 5.81 -7.09 13.83
N PRO A 207 5.65 -5.82 14.27
CA PRO A 207 4.53 -5.41 15.12
C PRO A 207 3.18 -5.66 14.46
N ASN A 208 2.14 -5.94 15.26
CA ASN A 208 0.76 -6.12 14.79
C ASN A 208 0.61 -7.17 13.67
N ARG A 209 1.48 -8.18 13.66
CA ARG A 209 1.43 -9.28 12.70
C ARG A 209 0.06 -9.95 12.70
N ASP A 210 -0.50 -10.19 13.89
CA ASP A 210 -1.80 -10.84 14.06
C ASP A 210 -2.91 -10.05 13.37
N ILE A 211 -2.86 -8.71 13.36
CA ILE A 211 -3.84 -7.86 12.66
C ILE A 211 -3.66 -7.95 11.14
N THR A 212 -2.43 -8.05 10.69
CA THR A 212 -2.10 -8.06 9.26
C THR A 212 -2.44 -9.42 8.62
N SER A 213 -2.25 -10.51 9.36
CA SER A 213 -2.55 -11.88 8.93
C SER A 213 -4.01 -12.29 9.15
N ASP A 214 -4.76 -11.63 10.04
CA ASP A 214 -6.15 -11.98 10.36
C ASP A 214 -7.13 -11.83 9.19
N ILE A 215 -7.78 -12.94 8.81
CA ILE A 215 -8.65 -13.08 7.62
C ILE A 215 -9.84 -12.08 7.62
N PRO A 216 -10.60 -11.91 8.72
CA PRO A 216 -11.63 -10.89 8.81
C PRO A 216 -11.12 -9.46 8.55
N VAL A 217 -9.98 -9.07 9.14
CA VAL A 217 -9.37 -7.76 8.89
C VAL A 217 -9.01 -7.64 7.41
N GLN A 218 -8.48 -8.72 6.81
CA GLN A 218 -8.18 -8.76 5.38
C GLN A 218 -9.39 -8.47 4.51
N ILE A 219 -10.50 -9.15 4.79
CA ILE A 219 -11.75 -9.03 4.03
C ILE A 219 -12.34 -7.64 4.20
N ILE A 220 -12.45 -7.14 5.44
CA ILE A 220 -13.11 -5.86 5.74
C ILE A 220 -12.32 -4.70 5.12
N THR A 221 -10.99 -4.68 5.26
CA THR A 221 -10.16 -3.60 4.69
C THR A 221 -10.12 -3.64 3.16
N THR A 222 -10.15 -4.83 2.56
CA THR A 222 -10.28 -4.99 1.11
C THR A 222 -11.64 -4.50 0.60
N LEU A 223 -12.72 -4.88 1.29
CA LEU A 223 -14.08 -4.46 0.94
C LEU A 223 -14.28 -2.95 1.12
N LEU A 224 -13.68 -2.37 2.16
CA LEU A 224 -13.66 -0.93 2.38
C LEU A 224 -12.93 -0.19 1.25
N ALA A 225 -11.75 -0.66 0.85
CA ALA A 225 -11.03 -0.05 -0.27
C ALA A 225 -11.80 -0.20 -1.59
N ALA A 226 -12.35 -1.40 -1.87
CA ALA A 226 -13.13 -1.66 -3.07
C ALA A 226 -14.41 -0.79 -3.14
N SER A 227 -15.08 -0.57 -2.00
CA SER A 227 -16.26 0.29 -1.94
C SER A 227 -15.91 1.76 -2.20
N ILE A 228 -14.76 2.24 -1.74
CA ILE A 228 -14.27 3.60 -2.05
C ILE A 228 -14.06 3.78 -3.56
N TYR A 229 -13.37 2.84 -4.24
CA TYR A 229 -13.21 2.90 -5.69
C TYR A 229 -14.56 2.86 -6.41
N SER A 230 -15.46 1.96 -5.98
CA SER A 230 -16.79 1.81 -6.56
C SER A 230 -17.63 3.09 -6.44
N VAL A 231 -17.71 3.67 -5.24
CA VAL A 231 -18.49 4.90 -4.99
C VAL A 231 -17.87 6.11 -5.69
N THR A 232 -16.55 6.21 -5.74
CA THR A 232 -15.87 7.32 -6.43
C THR A 232 -16.14 7.27 -7.93
N LEU A 233 -16.02 6.09 -8.54
CA LEU A 233 -16.31 5.89 -9.96
C LEU A 233 -17.80 6.13 -10.26
N TYR A 234 -18.71 5.62 -9.43
CA TYR A 234 -20.14 5.88 -9.56
C TYR A 234 -20.45 7.38 -9.45
N GLY A 235 -19.84 8.09 -8.51
CA GLY A 235 -19.97 9.54 -8.38
C GLY A 235 -19.51 10.29 -9.63
N ALA A 236 -18.44 9.82 -10.28
CA ALA A 236 -17.98 10.37 -11.55
C ALA A 236 -18.98 10.10 -12.69
N TYR A 237 -19.55 8.89 -12.75
CA TYR A 237 -20.61 8.53 -13.71
C TYR A 237 -21.90 9.34 -13.51
N MET A 238 -22.23 9.71 -12.28
CA MET A 238 -23.41 10.55 -12.01
C MET A 238 -23.20 12.04 -12.26
N SER A 239 -21.96 12.50 -12.42
CA SER A 239 -21.62 13.93 -12.48
C SER A 239 -21.18 14.37 -13.88
N TYR A 240 -19.94 14.08 -14.26
CA TYR A 240 -19.33 14.63 -15.47
C TYR A 240 -18.87 13.57 -16.48
N MET A 241 -18.59 12.34 -16.02
CA MET A 241 -17.90 11.36 -16.86
C MET A 241 -18.68 10.94 -18.12
N PRO A 242 -20.02 10.72 -18.11
CA PRO A 242 -20.73 10.34 -19.33
C PRO A 242 -20.67 11.41 -20.42
N ILE A 243 -20.73 12.69 -20.03
CA ILE A 243 -20.58 13.82 -20.95
C ILE A 243 -19.17 13.81 -21.54
N TYR A 244 -18.15 13.57 -20.71
CA TYR A 244 -16.77 13.54 -21.15
C TYR A 244 -16.48 12.34 -22.06
N LEU A 245 -17.06 11.17 -21.78
CA LEU A 245 -17.00 10.00 -22.67
C LEU A 245 -17.61 10.33 -24.04
N ALA A 246 -18.79 10.95 -24.08
CA ALA A 246 -19.41 11.31 -25.35
C ALA A 246 -18.67 12.41 -26.14
N THR A 247 -17.93 13.27 -25.45
CA THR A 247 -17.31 14.47 -26.06
C THR A 247 -15.85 14.26 -26.44
N TYR A 248 -15.08 13.53 -25.64
CA TYR A 248 -13.61 13.46 -25.72
C TYR A 248 -13.07 12.07 -26.05
N PHE A 249 -13.94 11.08 -26.24
CA PHE A 249 -13.56 9.72 -26.59
C PHE A 249 -14.29 9.29 -27.86
N GLU A 250 -13.53 9.04 -28.92
CA GLU A 250 -14.07 8.44 -30.15
C GLU A 250 -14.04 6.91 -30.06
N GLY A 251 -14.86 6.26 -30.88
CA GLY A 251 -14.90 4.79 -30.98
C GLY A 251 -15.58 4.07 -29.82
N ILE A 252 -16.21 4.78 -28.89
CA ILE A 252 -17.04 4.16 -27.84
C ILE A 252 -18.27 3.51 -28.47
N LEU A 253 -18.44 2.21 -28.22
CA LEU A 253 -19.57 1.43 -28.73
C LEU A 253 -20.86 1.76 -27.97
N SER A 254 -20.77 1.95 -26.64
CA SER A 254 -21.93 2.24 -25.80
C SER A 254 -21.56 2.92 -24.49
N ILE A 255 -22.37 3.90 -24.06
CA ILE A 255 -22.28 4.56 -22.73
C ILE A 255 -23.23 3.90 -21.73
N ALA A 256 -23.96 2.85 -22.12
CA ALA A 256 -24.92 2.16 -21.26
C ALA A 256 -24.28 1.63 -19.97
N ALA A 257 -23.00 1.24 -20.01
CA ALA A 257 -22.25 0.80 -18.84
C ALA A 257 -22.17 1.88 -17.75
N ALA A 258 -22.02 3.17 -18.12
CA ALA A 258 -22.00 4.27 -17.15
C ALA A 258 -23.40 4.54 -16.54
N HIS A 259 -24.46 4.44 -17.35
CA HIS A 259 -25.84 4.70 -16.90
C HIS A 259 -26.46 3.56 -16.08
N SER A 260 -26.05 2.31 -16.35
CA SER A 260 -26.51 1.12 -15.62
C SER A 260 -25.64 0.80 -14.40
N ALA A 261 -24.52 1.50 -14.22
CA ALA A 261 -23.64 1.31 -13.09
C ALA A 261 -24.33 1.67 -11.77
N THR A 262 -24.14 0.81 -10.79
CA THR A 262 -24.49 1.05 -9.39
C THR A 262 -23.27 0.73 -8.54
N PRO A 263 -23.14 1.31 -7.33
CA PRO A 263 -22.02 0.97 -6.46
C PRO A 263 -21.91 -0.54 -6.16
N THR A 264 -23.03 -1.26 -6.14
CA THR A 264 -23.05 -2.71 -5.94
C THR A 264 -22.61 -3.49 -7.17
N SER A 265 -22.96 -3.03 -8.38
CA SER A 265 -22.52 -3.70 -9.62
C SER A 265 -21.04 -3.48 -9.93
N LEU A 266 -20.48 -2.33 -9.52
CA LEU A 266 -19.05 -2.02 -9.70
C LEU A 266 -18.15 -2.71 -8.67
N LEU A 267 -18.66 -3.03 -7.48
CA LEU A 267 -17.88 -3.56 -6.37
C LEU A 267 -17.09 -4.84 -6.71
N PRO A 268 -17.65 -5.87 -7.38
CA PRO A 268 -16.90 -7.08 -7.74
C PRO A 268 -15.67 -6.79 -8.61
N VAL A 269 -15.78 -5.84 -9.54
CA VAL A 269 -14.69 -5.44 -10.43
C VAL A 269 -13.60 -4.71 -9.63
N MET A 270 -13.99 -3.92 -8.63
CA MET A 270 -13.08 -3.15 -7.79
C MET A 270 -12.42 -3.96 -6.67
N LEU A 271 -12.81 -5.23 -6.44
CA LEU A 271 -12.21 -6.06 -5.38
C LEU A 271 -10.71 -6.25 -5.57
N LEU A 272 -10.25 -6.42 -6.81
CA LEU A 272 -8.82 -6.55 -7.11
C LEU A 272 -8.04 -5.27 -6.79
N LEU A 273 -8.60 -4.10 -7.13
CA LEU A 273 -8.02 -2.81 -6.79
C LEU A 273 -8.04 -2.57 -5.28
N GLY A 274 -9.11 -2.97 -4.59
CA GLY A 274 -9.21 -2.92 -3.14
C GLY A 274 -8.12 -3.77 -2.45
N LEU A 275 -7.91 -5.00 -2.95
CA LEU A 275 -6.90 -5.92 -2.43
C LEU A 275 -5.49 -5.37 -2.62
N ALA A 276 -5.18 -4.86 -3.82
CA ALA A 276 -3.91 -4.23 -4.10
C ALA A 276 -3.68 -2.98 -3.22
N THR A 277 -4.69 -2.13 -3.06
CA THR A 277 -4.58 -0.91 -2.24
C THR A 277 -4.31 -1.25 -0.78
N ARG A 278 -4.99 -2.28 -0.26
CA ARG A 278 -4.73 -2.81 1.08
C ARG A 278 -3.29 -3.30 1.20
N SER A 279 -2.82 -4.14 0.28
CA SER A 279 -1.44 -4.66 0.33
C SER A 279 -0.41 -3.52 0.27
N PHE A 280 -0.66 -2.51 -0.56
CA PHE A 280 0.31 -1.44 -0.78
C PHE A 280 0.31 -0.36 0.31
N ILE A 281 -0.84 -0.07 0.93
CA ILE A 281 -0.96 1.01 1.93
C ILE A 281 -1.14 0.44 3.34
N PHE A 282 -2.15 -0.41 3.54
CA PHE A 282 -2.55 -0.85 4.88
C PHE A 282 -1.50 -1.77 5.53
N THR A 283 -1.09 -2.84 4.85
CA THR A 283 -0.10 -3.81 5.34
C THR A 283 1.21 -3.19 5.87
N PRO A 284 1.89 -2.29 5.13
CA PRO A 284 3.11 -1.68 5.62
C PRO A 284 2.86 -0.67 6.75
N VAL A 285 1.67 -0.07 6.83
CA VAL A 285 1.31 0.88 7.88
C VAL A 285 1.01 0.17 9.20
N THR A 286 0.29 -0.95 9.16
CA THR A 286 0.02 -1.77 10.36
C THR A 286 1.30 -2.41 10.91
N ALA A 287 2.23 -2.77 10.03
CA ALA A 287 3.54 -3.31 10.36
C ALA A 287 4.53 -2.30 10.96
N THR A 288 4.17 -1.02 11.10
CA THR A 288 5.03 -0.01 11.75
C THR A 288 5.06 -0.18 13.26
N LYS A 289 6.17 0.20 13.91
CA LYS A 289 6.29 0.11 15.36
C LYS A 289 5.44 1.17 16.05
N PRO A 290 4.91 0.91 17.26
CA PRO A 290 4.20 1.94 18.02
C PRO A 290 5.02 3.20 18.25
N SER A 291 6.34 3.08 18.44
CA SER A 291 7.25 4.23 18.56
C SER A 291 7.27 5.14 17.33
N ASP A 292 6.97 4.61 16.14
CA ASP A 292 6.94 5.37 14.89
C ASP A 292 5.68 6.23 14.73
N SER A 293 4.70 6.08 15.63
CA SER A 293 3.50 6.93 15.70
C SER A 293 3.75 8.27 16.39
N VAL A 294 4.84 8.39 17.15
CA VAL A 294 5.19 9.62 17.88
C VAL A 294 5.89 10.59 16.91
N PRO A 295 5.44 11.84 16.80
CA PRO A 295 6.14 12.87 16.03
C PRO A 295 7.57 13.10 16.56
N PRO A 296 8.51 13.52 15.70
CA PRO A 296 9.86 13.86 16.17
C PRO A 296 9.80 15.01 17.19
N PRO A 297 10.64 14.98 18.25
CA PRO A 297 10.66 16.04 19.25
C PRO A 297 11.05 17.37 18.60
N PHE A 298 10.30 18.42 18.94
CA PHE A 298 10.54 19.77 18.44
C PHE A 298 10.53 20.76 19.61
N ASN A 299 11.60 21.53 19.73
CA ASN A 299 11.71 22.58 20.72
C ASN A 299 11.59 23.95 20.03
N PRO A 300 10.48 24.68 20.21
CA PRO A 300 10.27 25.97 19.57
C PRO A 300 11.22 27.06 20.09
N GLU A 301 11.80 26.90 21.28
CA GLU A 301 12.66 27.92 21.91
C GLU A 301 14.06 27.98 21.30
N THR A 302 14.55 26.84 20.79
CA THR A 302 15.88 26.72 20.18
C THR A 302 15.82 26.60 18.66
N ALA A 303 14.64 26.44 18.09
CA ALA A 303 14.46 26.23 16.66
C ALA A 303 14.59 27.54 15.87
N THR A 304 15.28 27.47 14.74
CA THR A 304 15.30 28.54 13.75
C THR A 304 13.92 28.67 13.08
N LEU A 305 13.61 29.84 12.50
CA LEU A 305 12.37 30.04 11.74
C LEU A 305 12.18 28.99 10.63
N GLY A 306 13.27 28.59 9.97
CA GLY A 306 13.25 27.54 8.94
C GLY A 306 12.88 26.17 9.50
N GLU A 307 13.43 25.79 10.65
CA GLU A 307 13.09 24.53 11.33
C GLU A 307 11.64 24.54 11.83
N THR A 308 11.15 25.66 12.33
CA THR A 308 9.75 25.84 12.74
C THR A 308 8.79 25.69 11.56
N ILE A 309 9.11 26.30 10.42
CA ILE A 309 8.32 26.17 9.19
C ILE A 309 8.35 24.73 8.68
N LEU A 310 9.54 24.12 8.61
CA LEU A 310 9.70 22.74 8.15
C LEU A 310 8.99 21.75 9.07
N TYR A 311 9.01 21.97 10.38
CA TYR A 311 8.28 21.14 11.34
C TYR A 311 6.77 21.32 11.20
N ASN A 312 6.26 22.53 10.96
CA ASN A 312 4.84 22.73 10.74
C ASN A 312 4.35 22.10 9.41
N LEU A 313 5.19 22.09 8.38
CA LEU A 313 4.88 21.50 7.07
C LEU A 313 5.09 19.98 7.02
N TRP A 314 6.09 19.45 7.72
CA TRP A 314 6.55 18.05 7.57
C TRP A 314 6.94 17.36 8.88
N GLY A 315 6.59 17.91 10.04
CA GLY A 315 6.81 17.35 11.39
C GLY A 315 5.93 16.15 11.74
N PHE A 316 5.36 15.49 10.73
CA PHE A 316 4.57 14.28 10.92
C PHE A 316 5.40 13.11 11.50
N SER A 317 4.72 12.19 12.19
CA SER A 317 5.31 10.93 12.64
C SER A 317 5.82 10.08 11.48
N ASN A 318 6.75 9.17 11.75
CA ASN A 318 7.30 8.28 10.73
C ASN A 318 6.21 7.45 10.05
N LYS A 319 5.22 6.98 10.81
CA LYS A 319 4.04 6.27 10.30
C LYS A 319 3.24 7.13 9.31
N THR A 320 2.93 8.37 9.67
CA THR A 320 2.20 9.29 8.78
C THR A 320 3.00 9.64 7.53
N ARG A 321 4.32 9.80 7.64
CA ARG A 321 5.20 10.00 6.47
C ARG A 321 5.17 8.80 5.52
N ILE A 322 5.11 7.57 6.03
CA ILE A 322 4.97 6.36 5.22
C ILE A 322 3.63 6.35 4.47
N ILE A 323 2.52 6.69 5.15
CA ILE A 323 1.20 6.81 4.55
C ILE A 323 1.25 7.83 3.40
N ILE A 324 1.70 9.07 3.69
CA ILE A 324 1.77 10.15 2.70
C ILE A 324 2.62 9.73 1.50
N LYS A 325 3.81 9.15 1.72
CA LYS A 325 4.69 8.71 0.63
C LYS A 325 4.03 7.63 -0.23
N ARG A 326 3.47 6.58 0.37
CA ARG A 326 2.83 5.49 -0.37
C ARG A 326 1.58 5.99 -1.11
N THR A 327 0.73 6.78 -0.47
CA THR A 327 -0.44 7.38 -1.13
C THR A 327 -0.04 8.29 -2.28
N ALA A 328 0.96 9.17 -2.10
CA ALA A 328 1.44 10.04 -3.17
C ALA A 328 2.04 9.25 -4.34
N THR A 329 2.83 8.21 -4.06
CA THR A 329 3.33 7.30 -5.09
C THR A 329 2.19 6.63 -5.85
N LEU A 330 1.18 6.12 -5.14
CA LEU A 330 0.03 5.47 -5.77
C LEU A 330 -0.73 6.44 -6.68
N MET A 331 -1.04 7.64 -6.18
CA MET A 331 -1.73 8.67 -6.95
C MET A 331 -0.93 9.05 -8.21
N MET A 332 0.38 9.24 -8.09
CA MET A 332 1.25 9.59 -9.20
C MET A 332 1.28 8.48 -10.26
N ILE A 333 1.59 7.24 -9.85
CA ILE A 333 1.76 6.13 -10.79
C ILE A 333 0.43 5.79 -11.45
N THR A 334 -0.65 5.66 -10.67
CA THR A 334 -1.98 5.37 -11.23
C THR A 334 -2.46 6.50 -12.14
N GLY A 335 -2.30 7.76 -11.73
CA GLY A 335 -2.73 8.91 -12.52
C GLY A 335 -1.99 9.03 -13.84
N VAL A 336 -0.66 9.08 -13.80
CA VAL A 336 0.16 9.23 -15.01
C VAL A 336 0.04 8.02 -15.92
N ASN A 337 0.05 6.80 -15.39
CA ASN A 337 -0.10 5.61 -16.22
C ASN A 337 -1.50 5.52 -16.86
N THR A 338 -2.56 5.87 -16.13
CA THR A 338 -3.92 5.91 -16.69
C THR A 338 -4.00 6.97 -17.78
N PHE A 339 -3.48 8.17 -17.53
CA PHE A 339 -3.43 9.24 -18.54
C PHE A 339 -2.67 8.80 -19.79
N LEU A 340 -1.44 8.28 -19.64
CA LEU A 340 -0.60 7.87 -20.77
C LEU A 340 -1.24 6.73 -21.56
N GLN A 341 -1.77 5.71 -20.89
CA GLN A 341 -2.42 4.61 -21.62
C GLN A 341 -3.71 5.08 -22.30
N THR A 342 -4.53 5.88 -21.63
CA THR A 342 -5.77 6.38 -22.24
C THR A 342 -5.49 7.34 -23.41
N TYR A 343 -4.52 8.25 -23.31
CA TYR A 343 -4.24 9.24 -24.35
C TYR A 343 -3.35 8.72 -25.50
N VAL A 344 -2.32 7.92 -25.18
CA VAL A 344 -1.33 7.47 -26.17
C VAL A 344 -1.74 6.16 -26.82
N THR A 345 -2.38 5.25 -26.08
CA THR A 345 -2.66 3.90 -26.60
C THR A 345 -4.06 3.74 -27.17
N VAL A 346 -5.07 4.51 -26.73
CA VAL A 346 -6.43 4.40 -27.26
C VAL A 346 -6.62 5.38 -28.42
N GLU A 347 -7.13 4.89 -29.55
CA GLU A 347 -7.40 5.74 -30.71
C GLU A 347 -8.54 6.72 -30.44
N GLY A 348 -8.35 7.98 -30.83
CA GLY A 348 -9.41 9.00 -30.78
C GLY A 348 -9.75 9.53 -29.39
N VAL A 349 -8.85 9.40 -28.41
CA VAL A 349 -9.02 10.01 -27.09
C VAL A 349 -8.32 11.35 -26.99
N GLU A 350 -9.07 12.39 -26.61
CA GLU A 350 -8.51 13.71 -26.35
C GLU A 350 -7.85 13.80 -24.97
N ALA A 351 -6.83 14.66 -24.84
CA ALA A 351 -6.08 14.84 -23.60
C ALA A 351 -6.98 15.24 -22.42
N LEU A 352 -8.00 16.06 -22.65
CA LEU A 352 -8.94 16.49 -21.62
C LEU A 352 -9.78 15.31 -21.10
N GLY A 353 -10.26 14.43 -22.00
CA GLY A 353 -10.95 13.19 -21.63
C GLY A 353 -10.05 12.26 -20.81
N ALA A 354 -8.80 12.08 -21.22
CA ALA A 354 -7.82 11.27 -20.50
C ALA A 354 -7.50 11.83 -19.10
N VAL A 355 -7.34 13.16 -18.96
CA VAL A 355 -7.12 13.82 -17.66
C VAL A 355 -8.32 13.59 -16.75
N ALA A 356 -9.54 13.85 -17.24
CA ALA A 356 -10.75 13.66 -16.46
C ALA A 356 -10.92 12.22 -16.00
N TYR A 357 -10.65 11.25 -16.89
CA TYR A 357 -10.71 9.84 -16.54
C TYR A 357 -9.67 9.45 -15.49
N SER A 358 -8.40 9.85 -15.69
CA SER A 358 -7.31 9.56 -14.75
C SER A 358 -7.58 10.15 -13.36
N GLY A 359 -8.21 11.34 -13.32
CA GLY A 359 -8.54 12.05 -12.08
C GLY A 359 -9.43 11.25 -11.14
N ILE A 360 -10.36 10.45 -11.67
CA ILE A 360 -11.25 9.58 -10.88
C ILE A 360 -10.42 8.62 -10.02
N TRP A 361 -9.43 7.98 -10.62
CA TRP A 361 -8.60 6.96 -9.98
C TRP A 361 -7.60 7.58 -9.02
N VAL A 362 -7.09 8.77 -9.33
CA VAL A 362 -6.24 9.56 -8.42
C VAL A 362 -7.00 9.96 -7.15
N VAL A 363 -8.24 10.45 -7.31
CA VAL A 363 -9.10 10.80 -6.18
C VAL A 363 -9.43 9.57 -5.34
N ALA A 364 -9.80 8.45 -5.98
CA ALA A 364 -10.08 7.20 -5.28
C ALA A 364 -8.86 6.68 -4.50
N ALA A 365 -7.67 6.72 -5.10
CA ALA A 365 -6.41 6.36 -4.45
C ALA A 365 -6.10 7.26 -3.24
N GLY A 366 -6.34 8.57 -3.36
CA GLY A 366 -6.17 9.54 -2.28
C GLY A 366 -7.11 9.29 -1.11
N ILE A 367 -8.40 9.07 -1.38
CA ILE A 367 -9.41 8.76 -0.35
C ILE A 367 -9.06 7.43 0.33
N CYS A 368 -8.73 6.39 -0.44
CA CYS A 368 -8.28 5.11 0.10
C CYS A 368 -7.05 5.26 1.00
N GLY A 369 -6.06 6.05 0.57
CA GLY A 369 -4.86 6.33 1.36
C GLY A 369 -5.17 6.99 2.70
N GLY A 370 -6.05 7.99 2.70
CA GLY A 370 -6.52 8.64 3.93
C GLY A 370 -7.29 7.70 4.86
N VAL A 371 -8.27 6.96 4.31
CA VAL A 371 -9.13 6.06 5.10
C VAL A 371 -8.35 4.87 5.65
N LEU A 372 -7.59 4.15 4.81
CA LEU A 372 -6.80 3.01 5.28
C LEU A 372 -5.62 3.44 6.15
N GLY A 373 -5.05 4.62 5.88
CA GLY A 373 -4.04 5.22 6.74
C GLY A 373 -4.59 5.50 8.14
N PHE A 374 -5.81 6.04 8.23
CA PHE A 374 -6.49 6.23 9.51
C PHE A 374 -6.81 4.91 10.21
N VAL A 375 -7.40 3.94 9.49
CA VAL A 375 -7.73 2.61 10.06
C VAL A 375 -6.49 1.86 10.53
N GLY A 376 -5.37 1.99 9.83
CA GLY A 376 -4.10 1.40 10.26
C GLY A 376 -3.38 2.21 11.34
N ALA A 377 -3.79 3.45 11.60
CA ALA A 377 -3.24 4.33 12.64
C ALA A 377 -3.88 4.12 14.01
N VAL A 378 -5.18 3.84 14.04
CA VAL A 378 -5.95 3.37 15.21
C VAL A 378 -5.56 1.95 15.54
#